data_AF-A0A6L4ACY3-F1
#
_entry.id   AF-A0A6L4ACY3-F1
#
_cell.length_a   1.000
_cell.length_b   1.000
_cell.length_c   1.000
_cell.angle_alpha   90.00
_cell.angle_beta   90.00
_cell.angle_gamma   90.00
#
_symmetry.space_group_name_H-M   'P 1'
#
loop_
_entity.id
_entity.type
_entity.pdbx_description
1 polymer ?
#
loop_
_entity_poly.entity_id
_entity_poly.type
_entity_poly.pdbx_seq_one_letter_code
_entity_poly.pdbx_strand_id
1 'polypeptide(L)'
;PEGQQNLTKAEWILYNILEMRFIQGRRVRDVALRLAMSNADFYRKQRVAIEEVARIIAETEQRLLETNQAQPQADSNDSTLVPADA
;
A
#
# COMPACT_ATOMS: atom_id res chain seq x y z
N PRO A 1 20.17 -4.12 -10.19
CA PRO A 1 19.01 -4.18 -9.28
C PRO A 1 17.82 -3.42 -9.90
N GLU A 2 16.83 -4.15 -10.42
CA GLU A 2 15.79 -3.67 -11.35
C GLU A 2 14.67 -2.79 -10.74
N GLY A 3 14.86 -2.28 -9.51
CA GLY A 3 13.83 -1.56 -8.76
C GLY A 3 14.07 -0.06 -8.58
N GLN A 4 15.11 0.51 -9.17
CA GLN A 4 15.38 1.96 -9.13
C GLN A 4 14.43 2.72 -10.05
N GLN A 5 13.12 2.61 -9.82
CA GLN A 5 12.23 3.70 -10.16
C GLN A 5 12.73 4.93 -9.38
N ASN A 6 12.77 6.08 -10.04
CA ASN A 6 13.44 7.31 -9.58
C ASN A 6 12.80 7.87 -8.29
N LEU A 7 13.05 7.24 -7.14
CA LEU A 7 12.63 7.74 -5.84
C LEU A 7 13.48 8.95 -5.50
N THR A 8 12.85 9.99 -4.95
CA THR A 8 13.56 11.07 -4.29
C THR A 8 14.40 10.49 -3.13
N LYS A 9 15.42 11.23 -2.71
CA LYS A 9 16.27 10.81 -1.58
C LYS A 9 15.44 10.52 -0.32
N ALA A 10 14.35 11.26 -0.10
CA ALA A 10 13.48 11.05 1.05
C ALA A 10 12.68 9.75 0.94
N GLU A 11 12.02 9.52 -0.19
CA GLU A 11 11.24 8.30 -0.45
C GLU A 11 12.11 7.04 -0.40
N TRP A 12 13.32 7.12 -0.96
CA TRP A 12 14.29 6.03 -0.89
C TRP A 12 14.63 5.65 0.55
N ILE A 13 14.83 6.64 1.43
CA ILE A 13 15.11 6.38 2.85
C ILE A 13 13.91 5.70 3.53
N LEU A 14 12.69 6.19 3.33
CA LEU A 14 11.50 5.63 3.96
C LEU A 14 11.25 4.18 3.52
N TYR A 15 11.37 3.92 2.21
CA TYR A 15 11.28 2.56 1.66
C TYR A 15 12.33 1.63 2.30
N ASN A 16 13.58 2.06 2.36
CA ASN A 16 14.66 1.25 2.92
C ASN A 16 14.48 0.99 4.42
N ILE A 17 13.91 1.93 5.17
CA ILE A 17 13.55 1.70 6.58
C ILE A 17 12.50 0.59 6.67
N LEU A 18 11.44 0.63 5.85
CA LEU A 18 10.39 -0.40 5.86
C LEU A 18 10.94 -1.78 5.51
N GLU A 19 11.64 -1.86 4.39
CA GLU A 19 12.26 -3.08 3.88
C GLU A 19 13.21 -3.70 4.91
N MET A 20 14.19 -2.91 5.39
CA MET A 20 15.20 -3.46 6.28
C MET A 20 14.68 -3.75 7.70
N ARG A 21 13.81 -2.90 8.24
CA ARG A 21 13.38 -3.02 9.65
C ARG A 21 12.24 -4.01 9.84
N PHE A 22 11.29 -4.04 8.91
CA PHE A 22 10.04 -4.79 9.08
C PHE A 22 10.02 -6.05 8.21
N ILE A 23 10.46 -5.98 6.96
CA ILE A 23 10.50 -7.16 6.08
C ILE A 23 11.70 -8.05 6.43
N GLN A 24 12.89 -7.47 6.55
CA GLN A 24 14.13 -8.22 6.86
C GLN A 24 14.39 -8.39 8.37
N GLY A 25 13.63 -7.71 9.24
CA GLY A 25 13.76 -7.83 10.70
C GLY A 25 15.10 -7.34 11.29
N ARG A 26 15.84 -6.47 10.59
CA ARG A 26 17.15 -5.98 11.07
C ARG A 26 17.02 -5.12 12.33
N ARG A 27 18.07 -5.09 13.16
CA ARG A 27 18.11 -4.22 14.34
C ARG A 27 18.22 -2.75 13.93
N VAL A 28 17.58 -1.86 14.68
CA VAL A 28 17.58 -0.41 14.43
C VAL A 28 18.98 0.14 14.24
N ARG A 29 19.92 -0.25 15.11
CA ARG A 29 21.32 0.19 15.05
C ARG A 29 21.97 -0.15 13.71
N ASP A 30 21.73 -1.36 13.20
CA ASP A 30 22.34 -1.82 11.95
C ASP A 30 21.77 -1.08 10.75
N VAL A 31 20.45 -0.81 10.75
CA VAL A 31 19.79 -0.04 9.70
C VAL A 31 20.23 1.42 9.71
N ALA A 32 20.27 2.05 10.89
CA ALA A 32 20.69 3.44 11.05
C ALA A 32 22.15 3.63 10.58
N LEU A 33 23.06 2.70 10.94
CA LEU A 33 24.44 2.70 10.46
C LEU A 33 24.49 2.55 8.94
N ARG A 34 23.74 1.61 8.36
CA ARG A 34 23.72 1.37 6.91
C ARG A 34 23.19 2.55 6.11
N LEU A 35 22.25 3.31 6.67
CA LEU A 35 21.70 4.52 6.06
C LEU A 35 22.47 5.80 6.45
N ALA A 36 23.59 5.67 7.13
CA ALA A 36 24.42 6.79 7.61
C ALA A 36 23.62 7.86 8.38
N MET A 37 22.76 7.43 9.30
CA MET A 37 21.94 8.31 10.13
C MET A 37 22.01 7.94 11.61
N SER A 38 21.64 8.90 12.49
CA SER A 38 21.53 8.64 13.92
C SER A 38 20.29 7.80 14.24
N ASN A 39 20.30 7.08 15.37
CA ASN A 39 19.11 6.36 15.86
C ASN A 39 17.91 7.29 16.08
N ALA A 40 18.15 8.51 16.57
CA ALA A 40 17.09 9.50 16.77
C ALA A 40 16.44 9.91 15.44
N ASP A 41 17.25 10.10 14.39
CA ASP A 41 16.73 10.40 13.06
C ASP A 41 16.00 9.20 12.44
N PHE A 42 16.54 7.99 12.63
CA PHE A 42 15.88 6.75 12.23
C PHE A 42 14.48 6.65 12.84
N TYR A 43 14.31 6.85 14.15
CA TYR A 43 12.99 6.74 14.78
C TYR A 43 11.99 7.76 14.24
N ARG A 44 12.42 9.00 13.94
CA ARG A 44 11.55 9.99 13.32
C ARG A 44 11.10 9.56 11.92
N LYS A 45 12.03 9.08 11.10
CA LYS A 45 11.73 8.63 9.73
C LYS A 45 10.95 7.32 9.71
N GLN A 46 11.17 6.43 10.68
CA GLN A 46 10.39 5.22 10.89
C GLN A 46 8.93 5.55 11.15
N ARG A 47 8.64 6.54 12.01
CA ARG A 47 7.28 6.99 12.27
C ARG A 47 6.59 7.45 10.97
N VAL A 48 7.26 8.31 10.20
CA VAL A 48 6.74 8.80 8.91
C VAL A 48 6.50 7.63 7.94
N ALA A 49 7.41 6.68 7.87
CA ALA A 49 7.27 5.53 6.98
C ALA A 49 6.06 4.65 7.34
N ILE A 50 5.79 4.44 8.64
CA ILE A 50 4.61 3.70 9.09
C ILE A 50 3.33 4.47 8.80
N GLU A 51 3.31 5.78 9.07
CA GLU A 51 2.15 6.65 8.80
C GLU A 51 1.78 6.63 7.31
N GLU A 52 2.76 6.58 6.42
CA GLU A 52 2.54 6.49 4.98
C GLU A 52 1.89 5.16 4.59
N VAL A 53 2.40 4.03 5.10
CA VAL A 53 1.83 2.70 4.84
C VAL A 53 0.40 2.62 5.38
N ALA A 54 0.16 3.13 6.60
CA ALA A 54 -1.17 3.16 7.18
C ALA A 54 -2.16 3.98 6.33
N ARG A 55 -1.73 5.13 5.80
CA ARG A 55 -2.54 5.94 4.89
C ARG A 55 -2.88 5.19 3.61
N ILE A 56 -1.88 4.59 2.96
CA ILE A 56 -2.08 3.82 1.73
C ILE A 56 -3.05 2.66 1.95
N ILE A 57 -2.93 1.95 3.07
CA ILE A 57 -3.86 0.86 3.42
C ILE A 57 -5.28 1.42 3.57
N ALA A 58 -5.47 2.50 4.35
CA ALA A 58 -6.79 3.11 4.55
C ALA A 58 -7.44 3.59 3.23
N GLU A 59 -6.66 4.24 2.36
CA GLU A 59 -7.13 4.68 1.03
C GLU A 59 -7.50 3.49 0.14
N THR A 60 -6.71 2.41 0.19
CA THR A 60 -6.96 1.19 -0.56
C THR A 60 -8.23 0.50 -0.09
N GLU A 61 -8.43 0.41 1.23
CA GLU A 61 -9.65 -0.14 1.83
C GLU A 61 -10.89 0.67 1.44
N GLN A 62 -10.84 2.00 1.49
CA GLN A 62 -11.94 2.87 1.07
C GLN A 62 -12.31 2.64 -0.40
N ARG A 63 -11.32 2.60 -1.30
CA ARG A 63 -11.54 2.36 -2.73
C ARG A 63 -12.18 0.99 -3.01
N LEU A 64 -11.76 -0.05 -2.28
CA LEU A 64 -12.33 -1.38 -2.42
C LEU A 64 -13.80 -1.42 -1.97
N LEU A 65 -14.15 -0.70 -0.90
CA LEU A 65 -15.54 -0.58 -0.44
C LEU A 65 -16.42 0.15 -1.47
N GLU A 66 -15.94 1.25 -2.04
CA GLU A 66 -16.65 1.99 -3.10
C GLU A 66 -16.86 1.12 -4.35
N THR A 67 -15.82 0.37 -4.75
CA THR A 67 -15.88 -0.52 -5.92
C THR A 67 -16.91 -1.65 -5.71
N ASN A 68 -16.99 -2.23 -4.51
CA ASN A 68 -17.96 -3.27 -4.18
C ASN A 68 -19.40 -2.74 -4.10
N GLN A 69 -19.60 -1.46 -3.79
CA GLN A 69 -20.93 -0.83 -3.79
C GLN A 69 -21.39 -0.41 -5.20
N ALA A 70 -20.44 -0.13 -6.10
CA ALA A 70 -20.69 0.28 -7.48
C ALA A 70 -20.90 -0.89 -8.47
N GLN A 71 -20.96 -2.14 -8.00
CA GLN A 71 -21.48 -3.27 -8.77
C GLN A 71 -22.99 -3.43 -8.49
N PRO A 72 -23.88 -2.74 -9.24
CA PRO A 72 -25.28 -3.12 -9.24
C PRO A 72 -25.37 -4.55 -9.76
N GLN A 73 -26.12 -5.40 -9.06
CA GLN A 73 -26.56 -6.70 -9.54
C GLN A 73 -27.39 -6.50 -10.81
N ALA A 74 -26.72 -6.38 -11.95
CA ALA A 74 -27.31 -6.56 -13.26
C ALA A 74 -26.99 -8.01 -13.65
N ASP A 75 -27.83 -8.93 -13.19
CA ASP A 75 -28.08 -10.24 -13.82
C ASP A 75 -29.08 -11.05 -12.97
N SER A 76 -30.30 -10.53 -12.86
CA SER A 76 -31.47 -11.35 -12.58
C SER A 76 -32.71 -10.54 -12.95
N ASN A 77 -33.04 -10.48 -14.25
CA ASN A 77 -34.39 -10.27 -14.79
C ASN A 77 -34.30 -9.93 -16.29
N ASP A 78 -33.98 -10.90 -17.15
CA ASP A 78 -34.58 -10.92 -18.50
C ASP A 78 -34.43 -12.29 -19.19
N SER A 79 -35.45 -12.66 -19.97
CA SER A 79 -35.52 -13.79 -20.89
C SER A 79 -35.74 -15.20 -20.33
N THR A 80 -36.92 -15.41 -19.74
CA THR A 80 -37.87 -16.40 -20.30
C THR A 80 -39.30 -15.90 -20.08
N LEU A 81 -39.69 -14.89 -20.86
CA LEU A 81 -41.10 -14.63 -21.15
C LEU A 81 -41.18 -14.55 -22.67
N VAL A 82 -41.39 -15.70 -23.30
CA VAL A 82 -41.87 -15.77 -24.68
C VAL A 82 -43.38 -15.96 -24.60
N PRO A 83 -44.19 -14.93 -24.81
CA PRO A 83 -45.54 -15.10 -25.28
C PRO A 83 -45.59 -14.97 -26.81
N ALA A 84 -46.48 -15.77 -27.41
CA ALA A 84 -47.10 -15.60 -28.72
C ALA A 84 -46.30 -16.03 -29.98
N ASP A 85 -46.68 -17.19 -30.52
CA ASP A 85 -47.29 -17.34 -31.85
C ASP A 85 -48.19 -18.58 -31.77
N ALA A 86 -49.53 -18.43 -31.80
CA ALA A 86 -50.42 -18.51 -32.98
C ALA A 86 -51.08 -19.89 -33.10
#